data_AF-A0A7I7NYB2-F1
#
_entry.id   AF-A0A7I7NYB2-F1
#
_cell.length_a   1.000
_cell.length_b   1.000
_cell.length_c   1.000
_cell.angle_alpha   90.00
_cell.angle_beta   90.00
_cell.angle_gamma   90.00
#
_symmetry.space_group_name_H-M   'P 1'
#
loop_
_entity.id
_entity.type
_entity.pdbx_description
1 polymer ?
#
loop_
_entity_poly.entity_id
_entity_poly.type
_entity_poly.pdbx_seq_one_letter_code
_entity_poly.pdbx_strand_id
1 'polypeptide(L)'
;MVAVLTACATVFGGAPSRADPNLPYGPNTCVPGLVWREARVGDAVCVRPEDRTRTAQENATAADRRDPNGAYGPQSCKQGSVWRQAFDGDTVCVTPDTRRENLDWNAYRCGTVVGAQQHADYCPPYPPPPNDLR
;
A
#
# COMPACT_ATOMS: atom_id res chain seq x y z
N MET A 1 22.45 1.86 -61.77
CA MET A 1 23.22 1.82 -60.51
C MET A 1 22.21 1.81 -59.37
N VAL A 2 22.11 0.71 -58.61
CA VAL A 2 21.11 0.54 -57.54
C VAL A 2 21.73 1.05 -56.25
N ALA A 3 21.12 2.06 -55.63
CA ALA A 3 21.57 2.61 -54.36
C ALA A 3 21.12 1.68 -53.21
N VAL A 4 22.10 1.09 -52.51
CA VAL A 4 21.87 0.28 -51.31
C VAL A 4 21.74 1.23 -50.13
N LEU A 5 20.55 1.31 -49.54
CA LEU A 5 20.29 2.04 -48.30
C LEU A 5 20.58 1.11 -47.11
N THR A 6 21.71 1.33 -46.45
CA THR A 6 22.09 0.63 -45.22
C THR A 6 21.30 1.21 -44.04
N ALA A 7 20.43 0.40 -43.43
CA ALA A 7 19.72 0.79 -42.21
C ALA A 7 20.61 0.55 -40.98
N CYS A 8 21.01 1.62 -40.29
CA CYS A 8 21.65 1.53 -38.98
C CYS A 8 20.60 1.17 -37.92
N ALA A 9 20.66 -0.04 -37.37
CA ALA A 9 19.86 -0.44 -36.23
C ALA A 9 20.42 0.20 -34.95
N THR A 10 19.73 1.18 -34.38
CA THR A 10 20.05 1.71 -33.05
C THR A 10 19.56 0.74 -31.97
N VAL A 11 20.49 0.08 -31.30
CA VAL A 11 20.21 -0.72 -30.11
C VAL A 11 19.94 0.22 -28.95
N PHE A 12 18.67 0.38 -28.55
CA PHE A 12 18.31 1.08 -27.32
C PHE A 12 18.65 0.18 -26.12
N GLY A 13 19.88 0.29 -25.62
CA GLY A 13 20.26 -0.29 -24.33
C GLY A 13 19.63 0.51 -23.19
N GLY A 14 18.45 0.11 -22.73
CA GLY A 14 17.88 0.64 -21.49
C GLY A 14 18.76 0.22 -20.31
N ALA A 15 19.49 1.16 -19.72
CA ALA A 15 20.16 0.91 -18.45
C ALA A 15 19.09 0.56 -17.39
N PRO A 16 19.31 -0.46 -16.54
CA PRO A 16 18.39 -0.75 -15.46
C PRO A 16 18.31 0.48 -14.57
N SER A 17 17.11 1.00 -14.36
CA SER A 17 16.88 2.11 -13.44
C SER A 17 17.24 1.66 -12.02
N ARG A 18 18.42 2.07 -11.56
CA ARG A 18 18.81 1.89 -10.16
C ARG A 18 17.95 2.81 -9.30
N ALA A 19 17.34 2.24 -8.26
CA ALA A 19 16.78 3.02 -7.17
C ALA A 19 17.83 4.00 -6.66
N ASP A 20 17.47 5.28 -6.52
CA ASP A 20 18.38 6.30 -6.02
C ASP A 20 18.73 5.98 -4.56
N PRO A 21 19.99 5.65 -4.23
CA PRO A 21 20.40 5.31 -2.87
C PRO A 21 20.30 6.50 -1.90
N ASN A 22 20.09 7.72 -2.42
CA ASN A 22 20.04 8.95 -1.64
C ASN A 22 18.61 9.38 -1.27
N LEU A 23 17.59 8.56 -1.56
CA LEU A 23 16.24 8.84 -1.09
C LEU A 23 16.21 8.83 0.46
N PRO A 24 15.59 9.82 1.11
CA PRO A 24 15.64 9.99 2.57
C PRO A 24 15.22 8.75 3.37
N TYR A 25 14.35 7.92 2.81
CA TYR A 25 13.86 6.68 3.42
C TYR A 25 14.04 5.47 2.49
N GLY A 26 15.05 5.52 1.61
CA GLY A 26 15.34 4.48 0.63
C GLY A 26 14.11 4.15 -0.24
N PRO A 27 13.87 2.86 -0.56
CA PRO A 27 12.82 2.44 -1.48
C PRO A 27 11.40 2.58 -0.90
N ASN A 28 11.24 3.04 0.35
CA ASN A 28 9.94 3.33 0.96
C ASN A 28 9.65 4.84 1.01
N THR A 29 10.46 5.67 0.37
CA THR A 29 10.26 7.13 0.37
C THR A 29 8.94 7.48 -0.32
N CYS A 30 8.01 8.09 0.42
CA CYS A 30 6.76 8.55 -0.15
C CYS A 30 6.97 9.72 -1.12
N VAL A 31 6.11 9.82 -2.14
CA VAL A 31 6.04 11.03 -2.96
C VAL A 31 5.67 12.24 -2.10
N PRO A 32 6.09 13.46 -2.48
CA PRO A 32 5.80 14.67 -1.70
C PRO A 32 4.30 14.82 -1.38
N GLY A 33 3.99 15.15 -0.13
CA GLY A 33 2.62 15.32 0.36
C GLY A 33 1.99 14.05 0.96
N LEU A 34 2.60 12.88 0.78
CA LEU A 34 2.20 11.64 1.44
C LEU A 34 3.17 11.26 2.57
N VAL A 35 2.67 10.45 3.50
CA VAL A 35 3.41 9.97 4.66
C VAL A 35 3.13 8.49 4.88
N TRP A 36 4.01 7.77 5.59
CA TRP A 36 3.71 6.38 5.98
C TRP A 36 2.46 6.30 6.84
N ARG A 37 1.61 5.31 6.59
CA ARG A 37 0.37 5.06 7.31
C ARG A 37 0.59 4.63 8.76
N GLU A 38 1.63 3.83 9.00
CA GLU A 38 1.98 3.33 10.34
C GLU A 38 0.86 2.54 11.04
N ALA A 39 0.12 1.71 10.31
CA ALA A 39 -0.86 0.80 10.92
C ALA A 39 -0.22 -0.20 11.89
N ARG A 40 1.07 -0.51 11.69
CA ARG A 40 1.95 -1.26 12.59
C ARG A 40 3.39 -0.80 12.41
N VAL A 41 4.29 -1.30 13.26
CA VAL A 41 5.74 -1.18 13.01
C VAL A 41 6.08 -1.77 11.64
N GLY A 42 6.73 -0.96 10.80
CA GLY A 42 7.12 -1.33 9.43
C GLY A 42 6.04 -1.17 8.36
N ASP A 43 4.84 -0.66 8.68
CA ASP A 43 3.85 -0.30 7.66
C ASP A 43 4.22 1.02 6.97
N ALA A 44 4.90 0.88 5.84
CA ALA A 44 5.39 1.98 5.01
C ALA A 44 4.49 2.28 3.79
N VAL A 45 3.21 1.92 3.84
CA VAL A 45 2.24 2.32 2.81
C VAL A 45 2.06 3.84 2.87
N CYS A 46 2.22 4.52 1.74
CA CYS A 46 2.13 5.97 1.64
C CYS A 46 0.68 6.41 1.49
N VAL A 47 0.21 7.26 2.41
CA VAL A 47 -1.16 7.74 2.54
C VAL A 47 -1.19 9.25 2.81
N ARG A 48 -2.38 9.86 2.82
CA ARG A 48 -2.50 11.27 3.20
C ARG A 48 -2.24 11.46 4.71
N PRO A 49 -1.73 12.62 5.15
CA PRO A 49 -1.45 12.87 6.58
C PRO A 49 -2.64 12.66 7.53
N GLU A 50 -3.85 13.00 7.08
CA GLU A 50 -5.09 12.78 7.83
C GLU A 50 -5.40 11.28 8.01
N ASP A 51 -5.07 10.43 7.03
CA ASP A 51 -5.30 8.99 7.11
C ASP A 51 -4.32 8.32 8.08
N ARG A 52 -3.07 8.79 8.13
CA ARG A 52 -2.10 8.39 9.18
C ARG A 52 -2.60 8.80 10.56
N THR A 53 -3.11 10.01 10.69
CA THR A 53 -3.68 10.51 11.96
C THR A 53 -4.86 9.65 12.40
N ARG A 54 -5.76 9.31 11.47
CA ARG A 54 -6.89 8.41 11.74
C ARG A 54 -6.42 7.00 12.13
N THR A 55 -5.43 6.46 11.41
CA THR A 55 -4.82 5.16 11.69
C THR A 55 -4.26 5.08 13.11
N ALA A 56 -3.58 6.14 13.58
CA ALA A 56 -3.07 6.23 14.95
C ALA A 56 -4.20 6.21 15.99
N GLN A 57 -5.31 6.91 15.73
CA GLN A 57 -6.49 6.90 16.61
C GLN A 57 -7.18 5.53 16.65
N GLU A 58 -7.32 4.87 15.49
CA GLU A 58 -7.86 3.52 15.38
C GLU A 58 -7.02 2.51 16.17
N ASN A 59 -5.69 2.61 16.07
CA ASN A 59 -4.77 1.77 16.85
C ASN A 59 -4.91 2.03 18.36
N ALA A 60 -4.98 3.30 18.77
CA ALA A 60 -5.13 3.68 20.17
C ALA A 60 -6.45 3.23 20.80
N THR A 61 -7.53 3.16 20.00
CA THR A 61 -8.89 2.80 20.45
C THR A 61 -9.31 1.41 19.98
N ALA A 62 -8.37 0.57 19.55
CA ALA A 62 -8.68 -0.73 18.94
C ALA A 62 -9.47 -1.67 19.87
N ALA A 63 -9.20 -1.62 21.18
CA ALA A 63 -9.91 -2.43 22.17
C ALA A 63 -11.40 -2.07 22.27
N ASP A 64 -11.74 -0.78 22.12
CA ASP A 64 -13.10 -0.26 22.32
C ASP A 64 -14.08 -0.73 21.24
N ARG A 65 -13.58 -1.12 20.06
CA ARG A 65 -14.39 -1.55 18.92
C ARG A 65 -14.51 -3.06 18.77
N ARG A 66 -13.94 -3.83 19.71
CA ARG A 66 -14.01 -5.29 19.71
C ARG A 66 -15.19 -5.80 20.53
N ASP A 67 -15.75 -6.92 20.09
CA ASP A 67 -16.68 -7.74 20.84
C ASP A 67 -15.94 -9.03 21.26
N PRO A 68 -15.55 -9.17 22.54
CA PRO A 68 -14.80 -10.33 22.98
C PRO A 68 -15.61 -11.65 22.89
N ASN A 69 -16.93 -11.57 22.77
CA ASN A 69 -17.84 -12.72 22.65
C ASN A 69 -18.37 -12.91 21.22
N GLY A 70 -17.82 -12.19 20.25
CA GLY A 70 -18.28 -12.25 18.86
C GLY A 70 -17.92 -13.57 18.16
N ALA A 71 -18.53 -13.77 16.99
CA ALA A 71 -18.50 -15.03 16.24
C ALA A 71 -17.09 -15.52 15.82
N TYR A 72 -16.10 -14.63 15.80
CA TYR A 72 -14.73 -14.90 15.36
C TYR A 72 -13.72 -14.78 16.52
N GLY A 73 -14.17 -14.99 17.76
CA GLY A 73 -13.35 -14.94 18.97
C GLY A 73 -13.09 -13.52 19.49
N PRO A 74 -12.12 -13.33 20.40
CA PRO A 74 -11.96 -12.08 21.16
C PRO A 74 -11.62 -10.83 20.33
N GLN A 75 -11.26 -11.02 19.07
CA GLN A 75 -10.90 -9.98 18.12
C GLN A 75 -12.06 -9.60 17.20
N SER A 76 -13.25 -10.20 17.38
CA SER A 76 -14.43 -9.89 16.58
C SER A 76 -14.75 -8.40 16.66
N CYS A 77 -15.23 -7.82 15.57
CA CYS A 77 -15.69 -6.44 15.59
C CYS A 77 -17.12 -6.32 16.09
N LYS A 78 -17.41 -5.24 16.83
CA LYS A 78 -18.78 -4.86 17.16
C LYS A 78 -19.61 -4.64 15.88
N GLN A 79 -20.93 -4.80 16.00
CA GLN A 79 -21.87 -4.60 14.89
C GLN A 79 -21.64 -3.25 14.19
N GLY A 80 -21.65 -3.26 12.85
CA GLY A 80 -21.41 -2.06 12.02
C GLY A 80 -19.93 -1.75 11.76
N SER A 81 -19.01 -2.52 12.35
CA SER A 81 -17.56 -2.42 12.08
C SER A 81 -17.03 -3.72 11.47
N VAL A 82 -15.88 -3.61 10.80
CA VAL A 82 -15.16 -4.73 10.16
C VAL A 82 -13.66 -4.62 10.47
N TRP A 83 -12.92 -5.71 10.36
CA TRP A 83 -11.46 -5.65 10.43
C TRP A 83 -10.91 -4.75 9.32
N ARG A 84 -9.98 -3.87 9.68
CA ARG A 84 -9.44 -2.81 8.82
C ARG A 84 -8.67 -3.34 7.63
N GLN A 85 -7.98 -4.47 7.79
CA GLN A 85 -7.21 -5.11 6.73
C GLN A 85 -6.17 -4.18 6.06
N ALA A 86 -5.49 -3.34 6.87
CA ALA A 86 -4.34 -2.59 6.37
C ALA A 86 -3.20 -3.53 5.93
N PHE A 87 -3.12 -4.71 6.56
CA PHE A 87 -2.15 -5.76 6.29
C PHE A 87 -2.72 -7.13 6.74
N ASP A 88 -2.05 -8.22 6.37
CA ASP A 88 -2.42 -9.58 6.79
C ASP A 88 -2.40 -9.73 8.31
N GLY A 89 -3.56 -10.05 8.89
CA GLY A 89 -3.74 -10.16 10.34
C GLY A 89 -4.09 -8.85 11.06
N ASP A 90 -4.39 -7.77 10.33
CA ASP A 90 -4.87 -6.52 10.94
C ASP A 90 -6.31 -6.65 11.46
N THR A 91 -6.44 -6.93 12.76
CA THR A 91 -7.73 -7.07 13.45
C THR A 91 -8.23 -5.79 14.11
N VAL A 92 -7.68 -4.63 13.76
CA VAL A 92 -8.24 -3.34 14.21
C VAL A 92 -9.61 -3.16 13.58
N CYS A 93 -10.63 -2.83 14.39
CA CYS A 93 -12.00 -2.69 13.91
C CYS A 93 -12.27 -1.24 13.48
N VAL A 94 -12.78 -1.07 12.26
CA VAL A 94 -13.09 0.23 11.63
C VAL A 94 -14.41 0.16 10.87
N THR A 95 -14.85 1.27 10.28
CA THR A 95 -16.01 1.27 9.39
C THR A 95 -15.70 0.55 8.07
N PRO A 96 -16.71 0.02 7.36
CA PRO A 96 -16.51 -0.55 6.02
C PRO A 96 -15.82 0.39 5.02
N ASP A 97 -16.09 1.70 5.09
CA ASP A 97 -15.47 2.70 4.21
C ASP A 97 -13.99 2.88 4.53
N THR A 98 -13.61 2.91 5.81
CA THR A 98 -12.21 2.96 6.21
C THR A 98 -11.45 1.71 5.79
N ARG A 99 -12.07 0.52 5.85
CA ARG A 99 -11.48 -0.71 5.31
C ARG A 99 -11.25 -0.57 3.80
N ARG A 100 -12.23 -0.07 3.05
CA ARG A 100 -12.09 0.17 1.60
C ARG A 100 -10.89 1.07 1.31
N GLU A 101 -10.80 2.19 2.00
CA GLU A 101 -9.71 3.15 1.84
C GLU A 101 -8.33 2.56 2.16
N ASN A 102 -8.23 1.70 3.18
CA ASN A 102 -6.98 1.00 3.49
C ASN A 102 -6.54 0.05 2.37
N LEU A 103 -7.49 -0.65 1.77
CA LEU A 103 -7.22 -1.54 0.63
C LEU A 103 -6.81 -0.74 -0.61
N ASP A 104 -7.46 0.41 -0.85
CA ASP A 104 -7.11 1.30 -1.95
C ASP A 104 -5.67 1.83 -1.78
N TRP A 105 -5.27 2.24 -0.57
CA TRP A 105 -3.91 2.66 -0.30
C TRP A 105 -2.86 1.55 -0.52
N ASN A 106 -3.19 0.31 -0.17
CA ASN A 106 -2.34 -0.83 -0.49
C ASN A 106 -2.18 -1.01 -2.01
N ALA A 107 -3.25 -0.80 -2.78
CA ALA A 107 -3.23 -0.89 -4.24
C ALA A 107 -2.46 0.29 -4.89
N TYR A 108 -2.48 1.48 -4.29
CA TYR A 108 -1.79 2.66 -4.81
C TYR A 108 -0.27 2.68 -4.55
N ARG A 109 0.28 1.66 -3.91
CA ARG A 109 1.71 1.61 -3.53
C ARG A 109 2.68 1.87 -4.68
N CYS A 110 2.35 1.45 -5.90
CA CYS A 110 3.15 1.69 -7.11
C CYS A 110 3.22 3.18 -7.52
N GLY A 111 2.21 3.97 -7.18
CA GLY A 111 2.13 5.39 -7.52
C GLY A 111 2.49 6.35 -6.39
N THR A 112 2.59 5.86 -5.16
CA THR A 112 2.72 6.71 -3.95
C THR A 112 4.11 6.66 -3.33
N VAL A 113 5.01 5.82 -3.86
CA VAL A 113 6.42 5.70 -3.45
C VAL A 113 7.32 6.17 -4.58
N VAL A 114 8.33 6.98 -4.26
CA VAL A 114 9.31 7.50 -5.22
C VAL A 114 10.09 6.34 -5.85
N GLY A 115 10.05 6.24 -7.18
CA GLY A 115 10.76 5.19 -7.91
C GLY A 115 10.13 3.79 -7.83
N ALA A 116 8.92 3.66 -7.29
CA ALA A 116 8.26 2.35 -7.10
C ALA A 116 8.16 1.49 -8.37
N GLN A 117 8.00 2.11 -9.53
CA GLN A 117 8.00 1.42 -10.84
C GLN A 117 9.25 0.59 -11.11
N GLN A 118 10.35 0.86 -10.39
CA GLN A 118 11.62 0.16 -10.51
C GLN A 118 11.68 -1.12 -9.68
N HIS A 119 10.72 -1.37 -8.77
CA HIS A 119 10.62 -2.66 -8.08
C HIS A 119 9.23 -3.28 -8.17
N ALA A 120 9.18 -4.49 -8.73
CA ALA A 120 7.97 -5.27 -8.91
C ALA A 120 7.19 -5.49 -7.60
N ASP A 121 7.86 -5.54 -6.45
CA ASP A 121 7.23 -5.71 -5.13
C ASP A 121 6.36 -4.51 -4.71
N TYR A 122 6.56 -3.32 -5.29
CA TYR A 122 5.70 -2.16 -5.07
C TYR A 122 4.53 -2.08 -6.08
N CYS A 123 4.67 -2.78 -7.20
CA CYS A 123 3.77 -2.69 -8.33
C CYS A 123 3.10 -4.04 -8.58
N PRO A 124 2.01 -4.35 -7.86
CA PRO A 124 1.26 -5.56 -8.13
C PRO A 124 0.73 -5.55 -9.58
N PRO A 125 0.74 -6.67 -10.30
CA PRO A 125 0.01 -6.79 -11.55
C PRO A 125 -1.51 -6.88 -11.28
N TYR A 126 -2.18 -5.75 -11.03
CA TYR A 126 -3.67 -5.60 -10.90
C TYR A 126 -4.35 -6.49 -9.81
N PRO A 127 -5.70 -6.40 -9.66
CA PRO A 127 -6.49 -5.57 -8.72
C PRO A 127 -6.39 -6.03 -7.23
N PRO A 128 -7.00 -5.32 -6.25
CA PRO A 128 -7.01 -5.72 -4.83
C PRO A 128 -7.50 -7.16 -4.63
N PRO A 129 -7.08 -7.84 -3.53
CA PRO A 129 -7.46 -9.23 -3.29
C PRO A 129 -9.00 -9.38 -3.33
N PRO A 130 -9.52 -10.46 -3.93
CA PRO A 130 -10.94 -10.78 -3.86
C PRO A 130 -11.42 -10.75 -2.41
N ASN A 131 -12.69 -10.40 -2.20
CA ASN A 131 -13.33 -10.44 -0.90
C ASN A 131 -13.61 -11.89 -0.43
N ASP A 132 -12.62 -12.76 -0.42
CA ASP A 132 -12.68 -14.15 0.04
C ASP A 132 -11.94 -14.34 1.37
N LEU A 133 -12.21 -13.45 2.32
CA LEU A 133 -12.13 -13.77 3.74
C LEU A 133 -13.57 -13.83 4.28
N ARG A 134 -14.23 -14.96 3.99
CA ARG A 134 -15.38 -15.46 4.75
C ARG A 134 -14.89 -16.07 6.06
#